data_AF-A0AAN7RMU2-F1
#
_entry.id   AF-A0AAN7RMU2-F1
#
_cell.length_a   1.000
_cell.length_b   1.000
_cell.length_c   1.000
_cell.angle_alpha   90.00
_cell.angle_beta   90.00
_cell.angle_gamma   90.00
#
_symmetry.space_group_name_H-M   'P 1'
#
loop_
_entity.id
_entity.type
_entity.pdbx_description
1 polymer ?
#
loop_
_entity_poly.entity_id
_entity_poly.type
_entity_poly.pdbx_seq_one_letter_code
_entity_poly.pdbx_strand_id
1 'polypeptide(L)'
;MGKSGSGKTSMRSIIFANYIARDTRRLGATIDVEHSHVRFLGNLVLNLWDCGGQDTFMENYFTSQRDNIFRNVEVLIYVFDVESRELEKDMHYYQSCLEAILQNSPDAKIFCLVHKMDLVQEDQRDLIFKEREEDLKRLSRPLECVCFRTSIWDETLYKAWSSIVYQLIPNVQQLEMNLRNFAQIIEADEVLLFERATFLVISHYQCKEQRDVHRFEKISNIIKQFKLSCSKLAASFQSMEVRNSNFAAFIDIFTSNTYVMVVMSDPSIPSAATLINIRNARKHFEKLERVDGPKHSLLMR
;
A
#
# COMPACT_ATOMS: atom_id res chain seq x y z
N MET A 1 -0.77 14.49 -0.37
CA MET A 1 -0.99 15.84 -0.97
C MET A 1 -0.89 15.81 -2.51
N GLY A 2 -1.22 16.92 -3.20
CA GLY A 2 -1.16 17.05 -4.66
C GLY A 2 -2.35 17.83 -5.24
N LYS A 3 -2.25 18.29 -6.50
CA LYS A 3 -3.26 19.13 -7.15
C LYS A 3 -4.66 18.51 -7.19
N SER A 4 -5.70 19.35 -7.22
CA SER A 4 -7.09 18.91 -7.34
C SER A 4 -7.27 18.02 -8.58
N GLY A 5 -8.08 16.97 -8.47
CA GLY A 5 -8.29 16.02 -9.56
C GLY A 5 -7.19 14.97 -9.76
N SER A 6 -6.06 15.02 -9.05
CA SER A 6 -4.95 14.06 -9.22
C SER A 6 -5.24 12.62 -8.74
N GLY A 7 -6.38 12.37 -8.07
CA GLY A 7 -6.81 11.02 -7.67
C GLY A 7 -6.49 10.60 -6.23
N LYS A 8 -6.06 11.54 -5.37
CA LYS A 8 -5.74 11.29 -3.94
C LYS A 8 -6.84 10.53 -3.17
N THR A 9 -8.03 11.11 -3.14
CA THR A 9 -9.20 10.52 -2.46
C THR A 9 -9.61 9.20 -3.08
N SER A 10 -9.56 9.09 -4.41
CA SER A 10 -9.85 7.84 -5.13
C SER A 10 -8.94 6.70 -4.68
N MET A 11 -7.63 6.95 -4.56
CA MET A 11 -6.66 5.96 -4.07
C MET A 11 -6.93 5.55 -2.62
N ARG A 12 -7.14 6.53 -1.73
CA ARG A 12 -7.49 6.26 -0.33
C ARG A 12 -8.74 5.40 -0.21
N SER A 13 -9.79 5.72 -0.97
CA SER A 13 -11.07 5.01 -0.92
C SER A 13 -10.96 3.56 -1.42
N ILE A 14 -10.15 3.31 -2.45
CA ILE A 14 -9.94 1.95 -2.98
C ILE A 14 -9.22 1.06 -1.95
N ILE A 15 -8.12 1.56 -1.39
CA ILE A 15 -7.29 0.78 -0.47
C ILE A 15 -7.98 0.60 0.89
N PHE A 16 -8.49 1.68 1.48
CA PHE A 16 -8.94 1.70 2.87
C PHE A 16 -10.47 1.70 3.06
N ALA A 17 -11.25 2.05 2.04
CA ALA A 17 -12.71 2.15 2.14
C ALA A 17 -13.48 1.15 1.27
N ASN A 18 -12.79 0.16 0.67
CA ASN A 18 -13.41 -0.90 -0.14
C ASN A 18 -14.15 -0.40 -1.39
N TYR A 19 -13.77 0.76 -1.93
CA TYR A 19 -14.32 1.24 -3.21
C TYR A 19 -13.74 0.45 -4.37
N ILE A 20 -14.55 0.24 -5.41
CA ILE A 20 -14.05 -0.18 -6.73
C ILE A 20 -13.70 1.06 -7.57
N ALA A 21 -12.78 0.91 -8.52
CA ALA A 21 -12.32 2.01 -9.38
C ALA A 21 -13.45 2.79 -10.06
N ARG A 22 -14.53 2.12 -10.47
CA ARG A 22 -15.69 2.77 -11.09
C ARG A 22 -16.46 3.70 -10.15
N ASP A 23 -16.53 3.37 -8.87
CA ASP A 23 -17.32 4.11 -7.88
C ASP A 23 -16.64 5.42 -7.47
N THR A 24 -15.32 5.54 -7.68
CA THR A 24 -14.56 6.76 -7.36
C THR A 24 -14.99 7.97 -8.20
N ARG A 25 -15.65 7.75 -9.35
CA ARG A 25 -16.22 8.83 -10.18
C ARG A 25 -17.30 9.64 -9.46
N ARG A 26 -17.88 9.10 -8.39
CA ARG A 26 -18.92 9.76 -7.58
C ARG A 26 -18.32 10.61 -6.46
N LEU A 27 -17.01 10.53 -6.23
CA LEU A 27 -16.35 11.31 -5.20
C LEU A 27 -16.31 12.78 -5.63
N GLY A 28 -16.76 13.66 -4.73
CA GLY A 28 -16.65 15.10 -4.90
C GLY A 28 -15.23 15.60 -4.64
N ALA A 29 -15.02 16.91 -4.85
CA ALA A 29 -13.78 17.54 -4.45
C ALA A 29 -13.69 17.60 -2.91
N THR A 30 -12.54 17.19 -2.38
CA THR A 30 -12.22 17.31 -0.95
C THR A 30 -12.22 18.78 -0.55
N ILE A 31 -12.92 19.09 0.54
CA ILE A 31 -12.93 20.43 1.13
C ILE A 31 -11.91 20.43 2.27
N ASP A 32 -10.91 21.29 2.15
CA ASP A 32 -9.82 21.38 3.11
C ASP A 32 -9.16 20.01 3.38
N VAL A 33 -9.02 19.57 4.64
CA VAL A 33 -8.38 18.29 5.00
C VAL A 33 -9.40 17.28 5.50
N GLU A 34 -9.47 16.11 4.86
CA GLU A 34 -10.20 14.96 5.37
C GLU A 34 -9.28 14.02 6.16
N HIS A 35 -9.59 13.82 7.44
CA HIS A 35 -8.84 12.91 8.31
C HIS A 35 -9.42 11.50 8.27
N SER A 36 -8.54 10.50 8.26
CA SER A 36 -8.92 9.09 8.37
C SER A 36 -7.96 8.34 9.28
N HIS A 37 -8.52 7.63 10.25
CA HIS A 37 -7.76 6.79 11.18
C HIS A 37 -7.92 5.33 10.79
N VAL A 38 -6.86 4.73 10.24
CA VAL A 38 -6.85 3.34 9.83
C VAL A 38 -6.00 2.54 10.79
N ARG A 39 -6.61 1.58 11.47
CA ARG A 39 -5.85 0.59 12.25
C ARG A 39 -5.26 -0.43 11.29
N PHE A 40 -3.95 -0.61 11.34
CA PHE A 40 -3.19 -1.53 10.52
C PHE A 40 -2.44 -2.50 11.44
N LEU A 41 -2.50 -3.81 11.16
CA LEU A 41 -1.83 -4.84 11.96
C LEU A 41 -2.12 -4.82 13.48
N GLY A 42 -3.22 -4.18 13.90
CA GLY A 42 -3.64 -4.08 15.30
C GLY A 42 -2.92 -2.99 16.11
N ASN A 43 -1.58 -2.93 16.05
CA ASN A 43 -0.75 -2.03 16.86
C ASN A 43 -0.35 -0.72 16.16
N LEU A 44 -0.47 -0.66 14.83
CA LEU A 44 -0.17 0.53 14.04
C LEU A 44 -1.45 1.30 13.73
N VAL A 45 -1.43 2.62 13.94
CA VAL A 45 -2.52 3.51 13.54
C VAL A 45 -1.98 4.49 12.51
N LEU A 46 -2.52 4.40 11.29
CA LEU A 46 -2.22 5.32 10.20
C LEU A 46 -3.22 6.47 10.24
N ASN A 47 -2.74 7.68 10.49
CA ASN A 47 -3.52 8.90 10.41
C ASN A 47 -3.34 9.51 9.03
N LEU A 48 -4.21 9.14 8.09
CA LEU A 48 -4.20 9.63 6.72
C LEU A 48 -4.88 11.00 6.67
N TRP A 49 -4.18 11.99 6.15
CA TRP A 49 -4.72 13.33 5.92
C TRP A 49 -4.81 13.55 4.42
N ASP A 50 -6.04 13.50 3.90
CA ASP A 50 -6.34 13.74 2.50
C ASP A 50 -6.57 15.24 2.30
N CYS A 51 -5.51 15.95 1.95
CA CYS A 51 -5.55 17.40 1.75
C CYS A 51 -6.13 17.76 0.37
N GLY A 52 -7.14 18.63 0.34
CA GLY A 52 -7.76 19.17 -0.86
C GLY A 52 -6.76 19.95 -1.70
N GLY A 53 -6.65 19.62 -2.99
CA GLY A 53 -5.62 20.19 -3.87
C GLY A 53 -6.06 21.45 -4.61
N GLN A 54 -7.08 22.16 -4.15
CA GLN A 54 -7.54 23.41 -4.77
C GLN A 54 -6.56 24.53 -4.42
N ASP A 55 -6.28 25.45 -5.35
CA ASP A 55 -5.23 26.47 -5.18
C ASP A 55 -5.38 27.27 -3.87
N THR A 56 -6.61 27.66 -3.55
CA THR A 56 -6.95 28.40 -2.32
C THR A 56 -6.62 27.61 -1.05
N PHE A 57 -6.84 26.30 -1.05
CA PHE A 57 -6.48 25.44 0.09
C PHE A 57 -4.96 25.22 0.17
N MET A 58 -4.30 25.01 -0.97
CA MET A 58 -2.84 24.88 -1.02
C MET A 58 -2.14 26.11 -0.46
N GLU A 59 -2.56 27.32 -0.85
CA GLU A 59 -2.04 28.57 -0.29
C GLU A 59 -2.24 28.67 1.23
N ASN A 60 -3.41 28.27 1.72
CA ASN A 60 -3.69 28.23 3.16
C ASN A 60 -2.79 27.23 3.90
N TYR A 61 -2.46 26.08 3.29
CA TYR A 61 -1.54 25.10 3.88
C TYR A 61 -0.12 25.64 4.01
N PHE A 62 0.34 26.48 3.08
CA PHE A 62 1.70 27.04 3.15
C PHE A 62 1.82 28.30 4.01
N THR A 63 0.70 28.97 4.28
CA THR A 63 0.64 30.21 5.05
C THR A 63 0.08 29.99 6.44
N SER A 64 -1.24 29.90 6.57
CA SER A 64 -1.96 29.95 7.86
C SER A 64 -1.93 28.62 8.61
N GLN A 65 -1.93 27.49 7.90
CA GLN A 65 -1.98 26.15 8.50
C GLN A 65 -0.65 25.40 8.44
N ARG A 66 0.46 26.07 8.07
CA ARG A 66 1.76 25.43 7.80
C ARG A 66 2.23 24.54 8.95
N ASP A 67 2.24 25.08 10.18
CA ASP A 67 2.71 24.34 11.35
C ASP A 67 1.80 23.16 11.72
N ASN A 68 0.49 23.28 11.47
CA ASN A 68 -0.45 22.20 11.75
C ASN A 68 -0.34 21.05 10.73
N ILE A 69 -0.14 21.39 9.45
CA ILE A 69 -0.06 20.42 8.37
C ILE A 69 1.29 19.71 8.39
N PHE A 70 2.41 20.43 8.51
CA PHE A 70 3.73 19.87 8.24
C PHE A 70 4.51 19.39 9.48
N ARG A 71 3.92 19.47 10.68
CA ARG A 71 4.54 18.99 11.93
C ARG A 71 4.26 17.51 12.19
N ASN A 72 5.27 16.82 12.72
CA ASN A 72 5.24 15.40 13.09
C ASN A 72 4.82 14.49 11.92
N VAL A 73 5.20 14.84 10.69
CA VAL A 73 4.89 14.06 9.49
C VAL A 73 5.89 12.92 9.39
N GLU A 74 5.39 11.69 9.30
CA GLU A 74 6.21 10.49 9.12
C GLU A 74 6.38 10.16 7.64
N VAL A 75 5.31 10.37 6.87
CA VAL A 75 5.27 10.10 5.43
C VAL A 75 4.52 11.21 4.69
N LEU A 76 5.12 11.72 3.63
CA LEU A 76 4.46 12.53 2.61
C LEU A 76 4.27 11.71 1.34
N ILE A 77 3.02 11.52 0.92
CA ILE A 77 2.66 10.94 -0.38
C ILE A 77 2.17 12.09 -1.28
N TYR A 78 2.98 12.48 -2.25
CA TYR A 78 2.62 13.51 -3.21
C TYR A 78 2.16 12.90 -4.54
N VAL A 79 0.98 13.30 -5.02
CA VAL A 79 0.34 12.71 -6.19
C VAL A 79 0.35 13.68 -7.36
N PHE A 80 1.00 13.27 -8.44
CA PHE A 80 1.04 13.97 -9.72
C PHE A 80 0.06 13.32 -10.71
N ASP A 81 -0.67 14.15 -11.45
CA ASP A 81 -1.49 13.70 -12.57
C ASP A 81 -0.65 13.67 -13.85
N VAL A 82 -0.54 12.51 -14.51
CA VAL A 82 0.26 12.39 -15.74
C VAL A 82 -0.27 13.25 -16.89
N GLU A 83 -1.57 13.56 -16.90
CA GLU A 83 -2.18 14.44 -17.93
C GLU A 83 -2.15 15.93 -17.55
N SER A 84 -1.51 16.30 -16.43
CA SER A 84 -1.47 17.70 -16.02
C SER A 84 -0.78 18.56 -17.08
N ARG A 85 -1.48 19.62 -17.50
CA ARG A 85 -0.97 20.63 -18.43
C ARG A 85 -0.17 21.74 -17.74
N GLU A 86 -0.24 21.83 -16.42
CA GLU A 86 0.38 22.88 -15.61
C GLU A 86 1.54 22.31 -14.79
N LEU A 87 2.47 21.63 -15.46
CA LEU A 87 3.59 20.93 -14.81
C LEU A 87 4.45 21.84 -13.95
N GLU A 88 4.75 23.06 -14.43
CA GLU A 88 5.53 24.04 -13.69
C GLU A 88 4.87 24.42 -12.36
N LYS A 89 3.55 24.60 -12.37
CA LYS A 89 2.77 24.91 -11.16
C LYS A 89 2.74 23.73 -10.20
N ASP A 90 2.57 22.51 -10.72
CA ASP A 90 2.60 21.29 -9.91
C ASP A 90 3.95 21.09 -9.22
N MET A 91 5.04 21.38 -9.93
CA MET A 91 6.40 21.34 -9.39
C MET A 91 6.64 22.44 -8.36
N HIS A 92 6.14 23.65 -8.59
CA HIS A 92 6.23 24.73 -7.61
C HIS A 92 5.52 24.37 -6.29
N TYR A 93 4.30 23.84 -6.36
CA TYR A 93 3.59 23.36 -5.16
C TYR A 93 4.31 22.20 -4.47
N TYR A 94 4.88 21.28 -5.25
CA TYR A 94 5.68 20.19 -4.70
C TYR A 94 6.91 20.71 -3.94
N GLN A 95 7.68 21.63 -4.52
CA GLN A 95 8.84 22.23 -3.87
C GLN A 95 8.45 22.98 -2.60
N SER A 96 7.34 23.74 -2.63
CA SER A 96 6.81 24.43 -1.43
C SER A 96 6.45 23.44 -0.32
N CYS A 97 5.87 22.28 -0.65
CA CYS A 97 5.65 21.18 0.29
C CYS A 97 6.95 20.63 0.87
N LEU A 98 7.97 20.42 0.03
CA LEU A 98 9.27 19.91 0.48
C LEU A 98 9.99 20.88 1.41
N GLU A 99 9.95 22.18 1.13
CA GLU A 99 10.52 23.20 2.02
C GLU A 99 9.83 23.20 3.38
N ALA A 100 8.49 23.08 3.39
CA ALA A 100 7.73 23.01 4.63
C ALA A 100 8.04 21.73 5.42
N ILE A 101 8.20 20.58 4.75
CA ILE A 101 8.62 19.32 5.37
C ILE A 101 10.05 19.43 5.91
N LEU A 102 11.00 19.96 5.14
CA LEU A 102 12.39 20.09 5.56
C LEU A 102 12.54 20.92 6.85
N GLN A 103 11.69 21.93 7.02
CA GLN A 103 11.69 22.81 8.19
C GLN A 103 11.01 22.18 9.42
N ASN A 104 9.95 21.38 9.22
CA ASN A 104 9.07 20.93 10.32
C ASN A 104 9.18 19.43 10.66
N SER A 105 9.54 18.61 9.68
CA SER A 105 9.63 17.14 9.77
C SER A 105 10.72 16.61 8.83
N PRO A 106 12.01 16.89 9.08
CA PRO A 106 13.11 16.56 8.15
C PRO A 106 13.30 15.05 7.95
N ASP A 107 12.88 14.23 8.91
CA ASP A 107 12.99 12.76 8.84
C ASP A 107 11.81 12.10 8.09
N ALA A 108 10.88 12.89 7.57
CA ALA A 108 9.72 12.39 6.85
C ALA A 108 10.12 11.67 5.56
N LYS A 109 9.53 10.50 5.32
CA LYS A 109 9.75 9.74 4.07
C LYS A 109 8.88 10.30 2.96
N ILE A 110 9.47 10.58 1.80
CA ILE A 110 8.75 11.19 0.67
C ILE A 110 8.51 10.17 -0.42
N PHE A 111 7.25 10.03 -0.81
CA PHE A 111 6.81 9.20 -1.93
C PHE A 111 6.12 10.07 -2.96
N CYS A 112 6.49 9.90 -4.22
CA CYS A 112 5.88 10.59 -5.34
C CYS A 112 5.15 9.58 -6.23
N LEU A 113 3.84 9.75 -6.39
CA LEU A 113 3.02 8.90 -7.23
C LEU A 113 2.70 9.64 -8.53
N VAL A 114 3.25 9.16 -9.65
CA VAL A 114 2.82 9.57 -10.98
C VAL A 114 1.58 8.75 -11.31
N HIS A 115 0.42 9.38 -11.18
CA HIS A 115 -0.88 8.73 -11.19
C HIS A 115 -1.61 8.88 -12.54
N LYS A 116 -2.64 8.05 -12.74
CA LYS A 116 -3.43 7.92 -13.98
C LYS A 116 -2.63 7.46 -15.20
N MET A 117 -1.62 6.62 -14.96
CA MET A 117 -0.78 6.07 -16.03
C MET A 117 -1.54 5.18 -17.03
N ASP A 118 -2.78 4.80 -16.71
CA ASP A 118 -3.71 4.16 -17.64
C ASP A 118 -4.04 5.00 -18.87
N LEU A 119 -3.96 6.33 -18.76
CA LEU A 119 -4.22 7.27 -19.86
C LEU A 119 -3.06 7.37 -20.86
N VAL A 120 -1.88 6.86 -20.46
CA VAL A 120 -0.69 6.78 -21.31
C VAL A 120 -0.65 5.43 -22.03
N GLN A 121 -0.25 5.45 -23.30
CA GLN A 121 -0.05 4.24 -24.10
C GLN A 121 1.06 3.37 -23.50
N GLU A 122 0.87 2.05 -23.47
CA GLU A 122 1.71 1.10 -22.72
C GLU A 122 3.19 1.19 -23.07
N ASP A 123 3.52 1.36 -24.36
CA ASP A 123 4.87 1.52 -24.90
C ASP A 123 5.56 2.81 -24.43
N GLN A 124 4.81 3.84 -24.08
CA GLN A 124 5.33 5.13 -23.61
C GLN A 124 5.40 5.22 -22.08
N ARG A 125 4.75 4.32 -21.33
CA ARG A 125 4.63 4.41 -19.86
C ARG A 125 5.98 4.36 -19.15
N ASP A 126 6.90 3.51 -19.60
CA ASP A 126 8.24 3.39 -19.00
C ASP A 126 9.08 4.64 -19.26
N LEU A 127 9.02 5.18 -20.48
CA LEU A 127 9.79 6.36 -20.87
C LEU A 127 9.35 7.59 -20.07
N ILE A 128 8.05 7.89 -20.08
CA ILE A 128 7.47 9.04 -19.37
C ILE A 128 7.72 8.91 -17.87
N PHE A 129 7.58 7.71 -17.30
CA PHE A 129 7.82 7.52 -15.88
C PHE A 129 9.27 7.79 -15.50
N LYS A 130 10.25 7.28 -16.27
CA LYS A 130 11.68 7.50 -15.99
C LYS A 130 12.05 8.98 -16.06
N GLU A 131 11.57 9.69 -17.08
CA GLU A 131 11.81 11.14 -17.21
C GLU A 131 11.26 11.90 -15.98
N ARG A 132 10.02 11.60 -15.57
CA ARG A 132 9.42 12.20 -14.37
C ARG A 132 10.16 11.82 -13.09
N GLU A 133 10.58 10.57 -12.97
CA GLU A 133 11.33 10.10 -11.81
C GLU A 133 12.67 10.82 -11.65
N GLU A 134 13.40 11.03 -12.75
CA GLU A 134 14.67 11.77 -12.75
C GLU A 134 14.47 13.24 -12.36
N ASP A 135 13.47 13.89 -12.93
CA ASP A 135 13.12 15.27 -12.59
C ASP A 135 12.73 15.42 -11.13
N LEU A 136 11.86 14.54 -10.63
CA LEU A 136 11.41 14.56 -9.24
C LEU A 136 12.59 14.34 -8.30
N LYS A 137 13.42 13.31 -8.52
CA LYS A 137 14.61 13.05 -7.69
C LYS A 137 15.60 14.22 -7.69
N ARG A 138 15.75 14.93 -8.81
CA ARG A 138 16.59 16.13 -8.89
C ARG A 138 16.01 17.27 -8.06
N LEU A 139 14.70 17.51 -8.18
CA LEU A 139 14.00 18.61 -7.49
C LEU A 139 13.77 18.33 -6.00
N SER A 140 13.78 17.07 -5.57
CA SER A 140 13.59 16.69 -4.17
C SER A 140 14.77 16.97 -3.26
N ARG A 141 15.97 17.18 -3.84
CA ARG A 141 17.19 17.40 -3.06
C ARG A 141 17.05 18.60 -2.12
N PRO A 142 17.52 18.51 -0.85
CA PRO A 142 18.37 17.45 -0.29
C PRO A 142 17.64 16.20 0.19
N LEU A 143 16.30 16.16 0.15
CA LEU A 143 15.52 15.02 0.61
C LEU A 143 15.51 13.90 -0.44
N GLU A 144 15.45 12.66 0.02
CA GLU A 144 15.28 11.50 -0.85
C GLU A 144 13.79 11.26 -1.11
N CYS A 145 13.45 10.94 -2.37
CA CYS A 145 12.09 10.57 -2.75
C CYS A 145 12.06 9.22 -3.48
N VAL A 146 11.00 8.45 -3.24
CA VAL A 146 10.72 7.21 -3.95
C VAL A 146 9.54 7.43 -4.88
N CYS A 147 9.73 7.16 -6.17
CA CYS A 147 8.70 7.38 -7.18
C CYS A 147 7.99 6.07 -7.55
N PHE A 148 6.68 6.13 -7.76
CA PHE A 148 5.90 5.03 -8.32
C PHE A 148 4.98 5.54 -9.43
N ARG A 149 4.86 4.76 -10.51
CA ARG A 149 3.74 4.89 -11.43
C ARG A 149 2.55 4.14 -10.89
N THR A 150 1.37 4.75 -10.97
CA THR A 150 0.15 4.16 -10.40
C THR A 150 -1.07 4.38 -11.29
N SER A 151 -1.99 3.43 -11.27
CA SER A 151 -3.35 3.57 -11.78
C SER A 151 -4.34 2.90 -10.84
N ILE A 152 -5.56 3.43 -10.75
CA ILE A 152 -6.66 2.78 -10.03
C ILE A 152 -7.23 1.55 -10.78
N TRP A 153 -6.84 1.36 -12.04
CA TRP A 153 -7.37 0.30 -12.89
C TRP A 153 -6.52 -0.97 -12.91
N ASP A 154 -5.34 -0.94 -12.30
CA ASP A 154 -4.40 -2.06 -12.27
C ASP A 154 -3.79 -2.26 -10.87
N GLU A 155 -2.92 -3.26 -10.76
CA GLU A 155 -2.25 -3.65 -9.51
C GLU A 155 -1.16 -2.66 -9.04
N THR A 156 -0.74 -1.70 -9.87
CA THR A 156 0.38 -0.82 -9.54
C THR A 156 0.09 0.07 -8.33
N LEU A 157 -1.18 0.38 -8.08
CA LEU A 157 -1.61 1.06 -6.86
C LEU A 157 -1.30 0.23 -5.61
N TYR A 158 -1.57 -1.08 -5.64
CA TYR A 158 -1.25 -1.98 -4.52
C TYR A 158 0.26 -2.06 -4.31
N LYS A 159 1.05 -2.06 -5.39
CA LYS A 159 2.53 -2.01 -5.29
C LYS A 159 3.02 -0.81 -4.49
N ALA A 160 2.57 0.38 -4.88
CA ALA A 160 2.98 1.62 -4.25
C ALA A 160 2.58 1.64 -2.77
N TRP A 161 1.31 1.35 -2.46
CA TRP A 161 0.83 1.34 -1.08
C TRP A 161 1.45 0.25 -0.22
N SER A 162 1.70 -0.94 -0.75
CA SER A 162 2.43 -2.00 -0.04
C SER A 162 3.84 -1.53 0.30
N SER A 163 4.56 -0.90 -0.64
CA SER A 163 5.90 -0.38 -0.35
C SER A 163 5.89 0.75 0.68
N ILE A 164 4.90 1.65 0.61
CA ILE A 164 4.78 2.76 1.56
C ILE A 164 4.52 2.22 2.97
N VAL A 165 3.54 1.33 3.11
CA VAL A 165 3.18 0.77 4.41
C VAL A 165 4.27 -0.14 4.94
N TYR A 166 4.95 -0.92 4.09
CA TYR A 166 6.08 -1.76 4.48
C TYR A 166 7.17 -0.98 5.23
N GLN A 167 7.49 0.23 4.77
CA GLN A 167 8.48 1.10 5.41
C GLN A 167 8.03 1.67 6.77
N LEU A 168 6.76 1.51 7.13
CA LEU A 168 6.17 1.98 8.38
C LEU A 168 5.94 0.86 9.40
N ILE A 169 6.04 -0.40 8.99
CA ILE A 169 5.78 -1.53 9.89
C ILE A 169 6.95 -1.68 10.87
N PRO A 170 6.71 -1.54 12.19
CA PRO A 170 7.73 -1.82 13.17
C PRO A 170 8.06 -3.32 13.19
N ASN A 171 9.32 -3.68 13.47
CA ASN A 171 9.78 -5.07 13.61
C ASN A 171 9.59 -5.96 12.37
N VAL A 172 9.56 -5.38 11.16
CA VAL A 172 9.39 -6.14 9.91
C VAL A 172 10.41 -7.27 9.73
N GLN A 173 11.65 -7.07 10.20
CA GLN A 173 12.71 -8.09 10.15
C GLN A 173 12.38 -9.35 10.98
N GLN A 174 11.79 -9.18 12.17
CA GLN A 174 11.37 -10.31 13.00
C GLN A 174 10.22 -11.06 12.33
N LEU A 175 9.29 -10.34 11.71
CA LEU A 175 8.18 -10.93 10.97
C LEU A 175 8.69 -11.75 9.78
N GLU A 176 9.65 -11.23 9.00
CA GLU A 176 10.29 -11.94 7.89
C GLU A 176 11.03 -13.20 8.35
N MET A 177 11.78 -13.12 9.45
CA MET A 177 12.47 -14.29 10.01
C MET A 177 11.49 -15.38 10.44
N ASN A 178 10.40 -15.01 11.11
CA ASN A 178 9.38 -15.96 11.55
C ASN A 178 8.62 -16.56 10.36
N LEU A 179 8.32 -15.76 9.34
CA LEU A 179 7.68 -16.22 8.11
C LEU A 179 8.58 -17.18 7.32
N ARG A 180 9.89 -16.89 7.23
CA ARG A 180 10.89 -17.77 6.65
C ARG A 180 10.97 -19.10 7.40
N ASN A 181 11.04 -19.07 8.73
CA ASN A 181 11.08 -20.29 9.54
C ASN A 181 9.81 -21.13 9.34
N PHE A 182 8.64 -20.49 9.35
CA PHE A 182 7.38 -21.16 9.05
C PHE A 182 7.40 -21.82 7.66
N ALA A 183 7.80 -21.09 6.62
CA ALA A 183 7.86 -21.58 5.26
C ALA A 183 8.82 -22.77 5.11
N GLN A 184 9.95 -22.77 5.81
CA GLN A 184 10.90 -23.89 5.82
C GLN A 184 10.34 -25.13 6.52
N ILE A 185 9.63 -24.97 7.65
CA ILE A 185 9.01 -26.09 8.38
C ILE A 185 7.95 -26.81 7.55
N ILE A 186 7.18 -26.04 6.76
CA ILE A 186 6.11 -26.59 5.93
C ILE A 186 6.57 -26.94 4.51
N GLU A 187 7.85 -26.72 4.20
CA GLU A 187 8.44 -26.95 2.87
C GLU A 187 7.70 -26.21 1.73
N ALA A 188 7.25 -24.98 2.00
CA ALA A 188 6.54 -24.18 1.01
C ALA A 188 7.48 -23.52 -0.01
N ASP A 189 7.03 -23.48 -1.27
CA ASP A 189 7.73 -22.76 -2.33
C ASP A 189 7.65 -21.25 -2.10
N GLU A 190 6.49 -20.79 -1.64
CA GLU A 190 6.23 -19.38 -1.40
C GLU A 190 5.19 -19.20 -0.30
N VAL A 191 5.43 -18.24 0.59
CA VAL A 191 4.47 -17.84 1.62
C VAL A 191 4.32 -16.32 1.57
N LEU A 192 3.08 -15.84 1.48
CA LEU A 192 2.74 -14.43 1.48
C LEU A 192 1.89 -14.11 2.71
N LEU A 193 2.19 -12.99 3.35
CA LEU A 193 1.43 -12.46 4.47
C LEU A 193 0.78 -11.14 4.07
N PHE A 194 -0.53 -11.03 4.25
CA PHE A 194 -1.33 -9.86 3.87
C PHE A 194 -2.04 -9.26 5.08
N GLU A 195 -2.22 -7.95 5.08
CA GLU A 195 -3.09 -7.30 6.06
C GLU A 195 -4.56 -7.59 5.73
N ARG A 196 -5.35 -7.92 6.75
CA ARG A 196 -6.69 -8.49 6.58
C ARG A 196 -7.68 -7.58 5.90
N ALA A 197 -7.71 -6.29 6.22
CA ALA A 197 -8.69 -5.35 5.69
C ALA A 197 -8.38 -4.92 4.26
N THR A 198 -7.15 -4.46 4.03
CA THR A 198 -6.65 -3.86 2.78
C THR A 198 -6.16 -4.90 1.78
N PHE A 199 -5.72 -6.07 2.26
CA PHE A 199 -5.03 -7.10 1.47
C PHE A 199 -3.68 -6.64 0.89
N LEU A 200 -3.07 -5.60 1.47
CA LEU A 200 -1.70 -5.22 1.16
C LEU A 200 -0.73 -6.28 1.64
N VAL A 201 0.28 -6.58 0.82
CA VAL A 201 1.36 -7.51 1.20
C VAL A 201 2.21 -6.85 2.28
N ILE A 202 2.45 -7.58 3.37
CA ILE A 202 3.26 -7.17 4.51
C ILE A 202 4.64 -7.81 4.44
N SER A 203 4.69 -9.10 4.17
CA SER A 203 5.93 -9.89 4.18
C SER A 203 5.75 -11.09 3.26
N HIS A 204 6.86 -11.60 2.75
CA HIS A 204 6.85 -12.78 1.89
C HIS A 204 8.13 -13.59 2.09
N TYR A 205 8.05 -14.87 1.75
CA TYR A 205 9.18 -15.76 1.60
C TYR A 205 9.03 -16.51 0.28
N GLN A 206 10.12 -16.64 -0.47
CA GLN A 206 10.20 -17.42 -1.70
C GLN A 206 11.42 -18.34 -1.65
N CYS A 207 11.24 -19.62 -1.95
CA CYS A 207 12.32 -20.59 -2.08
C CYS A 207 13.00 -20.49 -3.45
N LYS A 208 12.20 -20.27 -4.50
CA LYS A 208 12.67 -20.09 -5.88
C LYS A 208 12.19 -18.75 -6.40
N GLU A 209 13.05 -18.09 -7.17
CA GLU A 209 12.68 -16.86 -7.85
C GLU A 209 11.61 -17.15 -8.90
N GLN A 210 10.52 -16.39 -8.85
CA GLN A 210 9.38 -16.55 -9.74
C GLN A 210 9.51 -15.63 -10.94
N ARG A 211 8.96 -16.05 -12.08
CA ARG A 211 9.03 -15.30 -13.35
C ARG A 211 8.35 -13.93 -13.27
N ASP A 212 7.22 -13.85 -12.54
CA ASP A 212 6.45 -12.63 -12.41
C ASP A 212 6.79 -11.91 -11.11
N VAL A 213 7.49 -10.78 -11.24
CA VAL A 213 7.85 -9.89 -10.14
C VAL A 213 6.66 -9.09 -9.62
N HIS A 214 5.56 -9.01 -10.38
CA HIS A 214 4.33 -8.27 -10.05
C HIS A 214 3.22 -9.16 -9.49
N ARG A 215 3.54 -10.41 -9.15
CA ARG A 215 2.54 -11.38 -8.69
C ARG A 215 1.91 -11.00 -7.34
N PHE A 216 2.66 -10.34 -6.46
CA PHE A 216 2.17 -10.02 -5.11
C PHE A 216 0.97 -9.08 -5.17
N GLU A 217 1.08 -8.06 -6.02
CA GLU A 217 0.14 -6.98 -6.18
C GLU A 217 -1.06 -7.43 -7.01
N LYS A 218 -0.81 -8.30 -8.02
CA LYS A 218 -1.88 -9.01 -8.74
C LYS A 218 -2.72 -9.86 -7.81
N ILE A 219 -2.10 -10.65 -6.94
CA ILE A 219 -2.81 -11.47 -5.95
C ILE A 219 -3.62 -10.57 -4.99
N SER A 220 -3.02 -9.51 -4.46
CA SER A 220 -3.72 -8.52 -3.62
C SER A 220 -4.96 -7.97 -4.31
N ASN A 221 -4.84 -7.54 -5.57
CA ASN A 221 -5.96 -7.00 -6.33
C ASN A 221 -7.04 -8.06 -6.59
N ILE A 222 -6.67 -9.24 -7.08
CA ILE A 222 -7.62 -10.35 -7.38
C ILE A 222 -8.42 -10.73 -6.13
N ILE A 223 -7.75 -11.00 -5.00
CA ILE A 223 -8.42 -11.43 -3.78
C ILE A 223 -9.24 -10.31 -3.17
N LYS A 224 -8.78 -9.05 -3.25
CA LYS A 224 -9.59 -7.91 -2.84
C LYS A 224 -10.87 -7.80 -3.65
N GLN A 225 -10.82 -7.88 -4.98
CA GLN A 225 -12.01 -7.86 -5.83
C GLN A 225 -12.96 -9.03 -5.52
N PHE A 226 -12.41 -10.22 -5.28
CA PHE A 226 -13.20 -11.39 -4.86
C PHE A 226 -13.89 -11.13 -3.51
N LYS A 227 -13.17 -10.60 -2.52
CA LYS A 227 -13.72 -10.26 -1.19
C LYS A 227 -14.82 -9.20 -1.28
N LEU A 228 -14.67 -8.19 -2.15
CA LEU A 228 -15.73 -7.20 -2.41
C LEU A 228 -16.97 -7.86 -3.03
N SER A 229 -16.77 -8.84 -3.90
CA SER A 229 -17.87 -9.61 -4.51
C SER A 229 -18.60 -10.46 -3.48
N CYS A 230 -17.89 -11.15 -2.58
CA CYS A 230 -18.50 -11.87 -1.44
C CYS A 230 -19.29 -10.92 -0.53
N SER A 231 -18.75 -9.73 -0.25
CA SER A 231 -19.38 -8.75 0.63
C SER A 231 -20.75 -8.29 0.09
N LYS A 232 -20.92 -8.21 -1.23
CA LYS A 232 -22.22 -7.93 -1.88
C LYS A 232 -23.24 -9.04 -1.67
N LEU A 233 -22.79 -10.27 -1.42
CA LEU A 233 -23.63 -11.42 -1.08
C LEU A 233 -23.85 -11.55 0.44
N ALA A 234 -23.47 -10.54 1.23
CA ALA A 234 -23.54 -10.54 2.70
C ALA A 234 -22.73 -11.68 3.35
N ALA A 235 -21.71 -12.20 2.67
CA ALA A 235 -20.82 -13.23 3.17
C ALA A 235 -19.37 -12.71 3.26
N SER A 236 -18.65 -13.09 4.32
CA SER A 236 -17.22 -12.80 4.44
C SER A 236 -16.38 -13.90 3.83
N PHE A 237 -15.41 -13.54 3.00
CA PHE A 237 -14.34 -14.46 2.61
C PHE A 237 -13.61 -14.97 3.87
N GLN A 238 -13.35 -16.28 3.94
CA GLN A 238 -12.66 -16.93 5.06
C GLN A 238 -11.41 -17.66 4.56
N SER A 239 -11.56 -18.55 3.60
CA SER A 239 -10.46 -19.33 3.05
C SER A 239 -10.72 -19.72 1.59
N MET A 240 -9.66 -20.11 0.89
CA MET A 240 -9.67 -20.62 -0.47
C MET A 240 -8.55 -21.64 -0.65
N GLU A 241 -8.86 -22.77 -1.28
CA GLU A 241 -7.88 -23.73 -1.78
C GLU A 241 -7.98 -23.78 -3.31
N VAL A 242 -6.85 -23.59 -3.99
CA VAL A 242 -6.74 -23.70 -5.45
C VAL A 242 -5.66 -24.72 -5.77
N ARG A 243 -5.97 -25.72 -6.58
CA ARG A 243 -5.04 -26.77 -6.97
C ARG A 243 -5.04 -26.97 -8.48
N ASN A 244 -3.86 -27.17 -9.04
CA ASN A 244 -3.69 -27.66 -10.40
C ASN A 244 -2.64 -28.78 -10.44
N SER A 245 -2.19 -29.16 -11.63
CA SER A 245 -1.19 -30.23 -11.82
C SER A 245 0.20 -29.90 -11.28
N ASN A 246 0.51 -28.62 -11.06
CA ASN A 246 1.86 -28.13 -10.77
C ASN A 246 2.00 -27.53 -9.35
N PHE A 247 0.91 -27.02 -8.77
CA PHE A 247 0.90 -26.42 -7.45
C PHE A 247 -0.47 -26.50 -6.76
N ALA A 248 -0.44 -26.34 -5.44
CA ALA A 248 -1.58 -26.05 -4.59
C ALA A 248 -1.33 -24.74 -3.83
N ALA A 249 -2.31 -23.85 -3.81
CA ALA A 249 -2.29 -22.61 -3.07
C ALA A 249 -3.43 -22.57 -2.04
N PHE A 250 -3.09 -22.20 -0.82
CA PHE A 250 -4.01 -22.10 0.30
C PHE A 250 -4.03 -20.67 0.81
N ILE A 251 -5.19 -20.04 0.82
CA ILE A 251 -5.40 -18.72 1.41
C ILE A 251 -6.32 -18.93 2.62
N ASP A 252 -5.88 -18.52 3.81
CA ASP A 252 -6.68 -18.60 5.02
C ASP A 252 -6.41 -17.40 5.92
N ILE A 253 -7.38 -17.09 6.79
CA ILE A 253 -7.18 -16.12 7.87
C ILE A 253 -6.04 -16.63 8.74
N PHE A 254 -5.01 -15.83 8.95
CA PHE A 254 -3.85 -16.26 9.72
C PHE A 254 -3.92 -15.78 11.16
N THR A 255 -4.13 -14.49 11.38
CA THR A 255 -4.36 -13.87 12.70
C THR A 255 -5.65 -13.05 12.68
N SER A 256 -5.94 -12.32 13.76
CA SER A 256 -7.04 -11.33 13.74
C SER A 256 -6.86 -10.25 12.66
N ASN A 257 -5.61 -9.95 12.29
CA ASN A 257 -5.24 -8.82 11.43
C ASN A 257 -4.55 -9.24 10.12
N THR A 258 -4.33 -10.54 9.88
CA THR A 258 -3.63 -11.01 8.68
C THR A 258 -4.30 -12.19 7.99
N TYR A 259 -4.05 -12.29 6.68
CA TYR A 259 -4.23 -13.48 5.87
C TYR A 259 -2.87 -14.06 5.50
N VAL A 260 -2.80 -15.38 5.34
CA VAL A 260 -1.63 -16.05 4.79
C VAL A 260 -2.02 -16.74 3.49
N MET A 261 -1.13 -16.67 2.51
CA MET A 261 -1.17 -17.52 1.32
C MET A 261 0.05 -18.43 1.33
N VAL A 262 -0.15 -19.73 1.17
CA VAL A 262 0.91 -20.73 1.09
C VAL A 262 0.82 -21.43 -0.26
N VAL A 263 1.93 -21.45 -1.00
CA VAL A 263 2.07 -22.15 -2.28
C VAL A 263 2.99 -23.35 -2.11
N MET A 264 2.51 -24.51 -2.56
CA MET A 264 3.18 -25.80 -2.47
C MET A 264 3.21 -26.46 -3.86
N SER A 265 4.35 -26.91 -4.35
CA SER A 265 4.47 -27.69 -5.58
C SER A 265 4.56 -29.19 -5.35
N ASP A 266 4.87 -29.63 -4.12
CA ASP A 266 4.96 -31.05 -3.80
C ASP A 266 3.55 -31.69 -3.74
N PRO A 267 3.21 -32.60 -4.68
CA PRO A 267 1.90 -33.25 -4.69
C PRO A 267 1.78 -34.34 -3.61
N SER A 268 2.89 -34.78 -2.99
CA SER A 268 2.89 -35.83 -1.96
C SER A 268 2.36 -35.33 -0.63
N ILE A 269 2.40 -34.01 -0.39
CA ILE A 269 1.92 -33.39 0.85
C ILE A 269 0.40 -33.25 0.81
N PRO A 270 -0.35 -33.93 1.70
CA PRO A 270 -1.81 -33.80 1.74
C PRO A 270 -2.24 -32.41 2.19
N SER A 271 -3.33 -31.86 1.60
CA SER A 271 -3.88 -30.54 2.00
C SER A 271 -4.12 -30.44 3.51
N ALA A 272 -4.55 -31.54 4.15
CA ALA A 272 -4.77 -31.60 5.59
C ALA A 272 -3.52 -31.28 6.42
N ALA A 273 -2.34 -31.72 5.98
CA ALA A 273 -1.08 -31.43 6.68
C ALA A 273 -0.77 -29.92 6.64
N THR A 274 -0.89 -29.31 5.45
CA THR A 274 -0.67 -27.86 5.27
C THR A 274 -1.65 -27.04 6.10
N LEU A 275 -2.94 -27.38 6.09
CA LEU A 275 -3.97 -26.68 6.87
C LEU A 275 -3.74 -26.81 8.39
N ILE A 276 -3.33 -27.99 8.87
CA ILE A 276 -2.96 -28.18 10.28
C ILE A 276 -1.76 -27.32 10.65
N ASN A 277 -0.74 -27.26 9.78
CA ASN A 277 0.45 -26.45 10.01
C ASN A 277 0.12 -24.94 10.05
N ILE A 278 -0.69 -24.44 9.12
CA ILE A 278 -1.19 -23.06 9.13
C ILE A 278 -1.91 -22.76 10.45
N ARG A 279 -2.81 -23.67 10.88
CA ARG A 279 -3.55 -23.51 12.14
C ARG A 279 -2.65 -23.52 13.38
N ASN A 280 -1.59 -24.33 13.38
CA ASN A 280 -0.65 -24.39 14.49
C ASN A 280 0.23 -23.13 14.56
N ALA A 281 0.69 -22.64 13.41
CA ALA A 281 1.49 -21.43 13.31
C ALA A 281 0.73 -20.16 13.73
N ARG A 282 -0.59 -20.10 13.50
CA ARG A 282 -1.46 -19.00 13.95
C ARG A 282 -1.20 -18.55 15.39
N LYS A 283 -1.09 -19.50 16.33
CA LYS A 283 -0.85 -19.19 17.75
C LYS A 283 0.49 -18.50 18.00
N HIS A 284 1.50 -18.77 17.18
CA HIS A 284 2.81 -18.15 17.27
C HIS A 284 2.76 -16.71 16.74
N PHE A 285 2.12 -16.50 15.58
CA PHE A 285 2.01 -15.18 14.97
C PHE A 285 1.04 -14.24 15.73
N GLU A 286 -0.02 -14.76 16.34
CA GLU A 286 -0.88 -13.97 17.22
C GLU A 286 -0.12 -13.40 18.43
N LYS A 287 0.90 -14.10 18.94
CA LYS A 287 1.74 -13.58 20.03
C LYS A 287 2.64 -12.44 19.55
N LEU A 288 3.15 -12.51 18.32
CA LEU A 288 3.99 -11.47 17.72
C LEU A 288 3.21 -10.16 17.54
N GLU A 289 1.93 -10.25 17.16
CA GLU A 289 1.05 -9.07 17.06
C GLU A 289 0.67 -8.47 18.43
N ARG A 290 0.64 -9.31 19.48
CA ARG A 290 0.26 -8.91 20.85
C ARG A 290 1.41 -8.36 21.67
N VAL A 291 2.65 -8.35 21.18
CA VAL A 291 3.76 -7.75 21.93
C VAL A 291 3.44 -6.25 22.08
N ASP A 292 3.03 -5.87 23.30
CA ASP A 292 2.64 -4.54 23.75
C ASP A 292 3.80 -3.53 23.59
N GLY A 293 4.15 -3.21 22.35
CA GLY A 293 4.91 -2.00 22.04
C GLY A 293 4.01 -0.77 22.20
N PRO A 294 4.58 0.43 22.39
CA PRO A 294 3.81 1.66 22.35
C PRO A 294 3.00 1.69 21.05
N LYS A 295 1.70 2.06 21.13
CA LYS A 295 0.89 2.27 19.93
C LYS A 295 1.60 3.28 19.05
N HIS A 296 2.07 2.83 17.89
CA HIS A 296 2.70 3.72 16.93
C HIS A 296 1.59 4.41 16.13
N SER A 297 1.45 5.72 16.36
CA SER A 297 0.52 6.58 15.65
C SER A 297 1.33 7.34 14.62
N LEU A 298 1.25 6.91 13.36
CA LEU A 298 2.03 7.50 12.28
C LEU A 298 1.14 8.44 11.47
N LEU A 299 1.71 9.60 11.16
CA LEU A 299 1.01 10.67 10.51
C LEU A 299 1.39 10.70 9.02
N MET A 300 0.40 10.43 8.16
CA MET A 300 0.59 10.32 6.72
C MET A 300 -0.14 11.46 6.02
N ARG A 301 0.57 12.13 5.10
CA ARG A 301 0.11 13.31 4.34
C ARG A 301 -0.01 13.04 2.85
#